data_AF-A0A370AIU0-F1
#
_entry.id   AF-A0A370AIU0-F1
#
_cell.length_a   1.000
_cell.length_b   1.000
_cell.length_c   1.000
_cell.angle_alpha   90.00
_cell.angle_beta   90.00
_cell.angle_gamma   90.00
#
_symmetry.space_group_name_H-M   'P 1'
#
loop_
_entity.id
_entity.type
_entity.pdbx_description
1 polymer ?
#
loop_
_entity_poly.entity_id
_entity_poly.type
_entity_poly.pdbx_seq_one_letter_code
_entity_poly.pdbx_strand_id
1 'polypeptide(L)' 'MAVISVRLNKDEEKILSYLSDYFHEDKSSLFKKSMYELYEDIQDIKFIEENIEIKEHPEFISAEDLLN' A
#
# COMPACT_ATOMS: atom_id res chain seq x y z
N MET A 1 -1.22 24.07 -2.69
CA MET A 1 -0.28 22.96 -2.98
C MET A 1 0.81 23.01 -1.93
N ALA A 2 0.82 22.07 -0.98
CA ALA A 2 1.84 22.02 0.06
C ALA A 2 3.13 21.45 -0.54
N VAL A 3 4.27 22.08 -0.26
CA VAL A 3 5.59 21.58 -0.68
C VAL A 3 6.21 20.91 0.53
N ILE A 4 6.56 19.63 0.39
CA ILE A 4 7.23 18.84 1.43
C ILE A 4 8.63 18.52 0.92
N SER A 5 9.64 18.90 1.69
CA SER A 5 11.04 18.63 1.37
C SER A 5 11.52 17.44 2.18
N VAL A 6 11.94 16.38 1.49
CA VAL A 6 12.53 15.19 2.11
C VAL A 6 14.00 15.14 1.72
N ARG A 7 14.88 14.85 2.69
CA ARG A 7 16.31 14.66 2.44
C ARG A 7 16.61 13.17 2.41
N LEU A 8 17.15 12.70 1.30
CA LEU A 8 17.57 11.32 1.12
C LEU A 8 19.08 11.20 1.29
N ASN A 9 19.52 10.02 1.74
CA ASN A 9 20.92 9.64 1.65
C ASN A 9 21.29 9.22 0.21
N LYS A 10 22.57 8.93 -0.04
CA LYS A 10 23.04 8.61 -1.40
C LYS A 10 22.44 7.31 -1.95
N ASP A 11 22.21 6.33 -1.10
CA ASP A 11 21.70 5.02 -1.50
C ASP A 11 20.19 5.09 -1.77
N GLU A 12 19.44 5.77 -0.91
CA GLU A 12 18.02 6.08 -1.09
C GLU A 12 17.76 6.86 -2.38
N GLU A 13 18.59 7.87 -2.67
CA GLU A 13 18.49 8.66 -3.90
C GLU A 13 18.71 7.81 -5.15
N LYS A 14 19.65 6.84 -5.08
CA LYS A 14 19.93 5.90 -6.17
C LYS A 14 18.74 4.97 -6.40
N ILE A 15 18.14 4.45 -5.33
CA ILE A 15 16.94 3.61 -5.40
C ILE A 15 15.78 4.40 -6.01
N LEU A 16 15.51 5.60 -5.50
CA LEU A 16 14.40 6.42 -5.98
C LEU A 16 14.58 6.83 -7.45
N SER A 17 15.80 7.13 -7.87
CA SER A 17 16.10 7.44 -9.27
C SER A 17 15.86 6.22 -10.16
N TYR A 18 16.31 5.03 -9.74
CA TYR A 18 16.03 3.78 -10.46
C TYR A 18 14.53 3.50 -10.59
N LEU A 19 13.76 3.69 -9.52
CA LEU A 19 12.31 3.50 -9.54
C LEU A 19 11.62 4.53 -10.45
N SER A 20 12.04 5.79 -10.41
CA SER A 20 11.54 6.85 -11.29
C SER A 20 11.78 6.51 -12.77
N ASP A 21 12.97 6.00 -13.10
CA ASP A 21 13.29 5.57 -14.47
C ASP A 21 12.49 4.34 -14.90
N TYR A 22 12.33 3.35 -14.01
CA TYR A 22 11.62 2.10 -14.30
C TYR A 22 10.12 2.30 -14.50
N PHE A 23 9.48 3.11 -13.64
CA PHE A 23 8.04 3.37 -13.68
C PHE A 23 7.66 4.54 -14.59
N HIS A 24 8.65 5.27 -15.12
CA HIS A 24 8.44 6.48 -15.92
C HIS A 24 7.57 7.54 -15.22
N GLU A 25 7.64 7.59 -13.89
CA GLU A 25 6.91 8.53 -13.06
C GLU A 25 7.89 9.48 -12.36
N ASP A 26 7.41 10.69 -12.06
CA ASP A 26 8.20 11.63 -11.27
C ASP A 26 8.34 11.15 -9.82
N LYS A 27 9.47 11.50 -9.21
CA LYS A 27 9.81 11.11 -7.83
C LYS A 27 8.72 11.48 -6.81
N SER A 28 8.00 12.59 -7.03
CA SER A 28 6.96 13.06 -6.11
C SER A 28 5.67 12.24 -6.22
N SER A 29 5.29 11.84 -7.43
CA SER A 29 4.15 10.96 -7.69
C SER A 29 4.40 9.57 -7.11
N LEU A 30 5.59 9.01 -7.33
CA LEU A 30 5.98 7.73 -6.70
C LEU A 30 5.92 7.81 -5.17
N PHE A 31 6.44 8.88 -4.58
CA PHE A 31 6.40 9.05 -3.12
C PHE A 31 4.96 9.10 -2.58
N LYS A 32 4.07 9.81 -3.27
CA LYS A 32 2.65 9.87 -2.89
C LYS A 32 2.01 8.50 -3.00
N LYS A 33 2.25 7.79 -4.10
CA LYS A 33 1.69 6.45 -4.33
C LYS A 33 2.11 5.48 -3.23
N SER A 34 3.40 5.43 -2.92
CA SER A 34 3.91 4.57 -1.84
C SER A 34 3.32 4.93 -0.47
N MET A 35 3.10 6.23 -0.18
CA MET A 35 2.45 6.63 1.06
C MET A 35 0.98 6.18 1.14
N TYR A 36 0.26 6.16 0.02
CA TYR A 36 -1.10 5.62 -0.04
C TYR A 36 -1.11 4.10 0.14
N GLU A 37 -0.22 3.38 -0.55
CA GLU A 37 -0.09 1.92 -0.41
C GLU A 37 0.21 1.52 1.04
N LEU A 38 1.19 2.16 1.68
CA LEU A 38 1.49 1.91 3.09
C LEU A 38 0.32 2.24 4.03
N TYR A 39 -0.52 3.23 3.69
CA TYR A 39 -1.70 3.55 4.47
C TYR A 39 -2.80 2.50 4.31
N GLU A 40 -3.03 2.03 3.08
CA GLU A 40 -3.97 0.94 2.78
C GLU A 40 -3.58 -0.32 3.53
N ASP A 41 -2.30 -0.72 3.48
CA ASP A 41 -1.79 -1.88 4.22
C ASP A 41 -2.12 -1.81 5.72
N ILE A 42 -1.99 -0.63 6.33
CA ILE A 42 -2.33 -0.41 7.74
C ILE A 42 -3.84 -0.56 7.98
N GLN A 43 -4.69 -0.07 7.08
CA GLN A 43 -6.14 -0.23 7.22
C GLN A 43 -6.55 -1.69 7.05
N ASP A 44 -5.96 -2.40 6.09
CA ASP A 44 -6.26 -3.79 5.80
C ASP A 44 -5.89 -4.69 6.99
N ILE A 45 -4.70 -4.49 7.58
CA ILE A 45 -4.30 -5.23 8.78
C ILE A 45 -5.29 -5.01 9.92
N LYS A 46 -5.68 -3.76 10.19
CA LYS A 46 -6.69 -3.47 11.22
C LYS A 46 -8.02 -4.14 10.94
N PHE A 47 -8.46 -4.12 9.69
CA PHE A 47 -9.71 -4.77 9.30
C PHE A 47 -9.66 -6.27 9.56
N ILE A 48 -8.54 -6.94 9.22
CA ILE A 48 -8.32 -8.36 9.47
C ILE A 48 -8.35 -8.67 10.97
N GLU A 49 -7.61 -7.90 11.77
CA GLU A 49 -7.56 -8.05 13.23
C GLU A 49 -8.96 -7.89 13.85
N GLU A 50 -9.74 -6.90 13.40
CA GLU A 50 -11.06 -6.60 13.94
C GLU A 50 -12.15 -7.58 13.49
N ASN A 51 -12.10 -8.10 12.26
CA ASN A 51 -13.24 -8.79 11.65
C ASN A 51 -13.01 -10.27 11.34
N ILE A 52 -11.75 -10.70 11.21
CA ILE A 52 -11.40 -12.05 10.76
C ILE A 52 -10.83 -12.87 11.91
N GLU A 53 -9.83 -12.33 12.63
CA GLU A 53 -9.17 -13.09 13.71
C GLU A 53 -10.06 -13.30 14.94
N ILE A 54 -11.11 -12.50 15.12
CA ILE A 54 -12.05 -12.60 16.25
C ILE A 54 -13.24 -13.54 15.96
N LYS A 55 -13.47 -13.95 14.69
CA LYS A 55 -14.58 -14.85 14.35
C LYS A 55 -14.24 -16.29 14.73
N GLU A 56 -14.78 -16.76 15.87
CA GLU A 56 -14.67 -18.16 16.32
C GLU A 56 -15.27 -19.19 15.33
N HIS A 57 -16.16 -18.76 14.43
CA HIS A 57 -16.81 -19.60 13.41
C HIS A 57 -16.82 -18.92 12.04
N PRO A 58 -15.80 -19.12 11.20
CA PRO A 58 -15.82 -18.63 9.83
C PRO A 58 -16.89 -19.37 9.02
N GLU A 59 -17.86 -18.60 8.48
CA GLU A 59 -18.82 -19.12 7.51
C GLU A 59 -18.15 -19.18 6.14
N PHE A 60 -17.96 -20.40 5.62
CA PHE A 60 -17.42 -20.62 4.29
C PHE A 60 -18.59 -20.77 3.30
N ILE A 61 -18.58 -19.94 2.26
CA ILE A 61 -19.53 -20.02 1.16
C ILE A 61 -18.86 -20.68 -0.04
N SER A 62 -19.63 -21.46 -0.82
CA SER A 62 -19.09 -22.08 -2.03
C SER A 62 -18.93 -21.03 -3.14
N ALA A 63 -18.05 -21.31 -4.12
CA ALA A 63 -17.88 -20.43 -5.27
C ALA A 63 -19.18 -20.25 -6.08
N GLU A 64 -20.05 -21.27 -6.06
CA GLU A 64 -21.37 -21.25 -6.71
C GLU A 64 -22.32 -20.30 -5.99
N ASP A 65 -22.27 -20.22 -4.66
CA ASP A 65 -23.06 -19.28 -3.85
C ASP A 65 -22.56 -17.84 -3.95
N LEU A 66 -21.27 -17.64 -4.26
CA LEU A 66 -20.64 -16.32 -4.42
C LEU A 66 -20.95 -15.65 -5.76
N LEU A 67 -21.22 -16.44 -6.80
CA LEU A 67 -21.40 -15.98 -8.18
C LEU A 67 -22.88 -15.87 -8.62
N ASN A 68 -23.82 -16.26 -7.76
CA ASN A 68 -25.27 -16.09 -7.94
C ASN A 68 -25.75 -14.74 -7.40
#